data_AF-A0A2V7XKH6-F1
#
_entry.id   AF-A0A2V7XKH6-F1
#
_cell.length_a   1.000
_cell.length_b   1.000
_cell.length_c   1.000
_cell.angle_alpha   90.00
_cell.angle_beta   90.00
_cell.angle_gamma   90.00
#
_symmetry.space_group_name_H-M   'P 1'
#
loop_
_entity.id
_entity.type
_entity.pdbx_description
1 polymer ?
#
loop_
_entity_poly.entity_id
_entity_poly.type
_entity_poly.pdbx_seq_one_letter_code
_entity_poly.pdbx_strand_id
1 'polypeptide(L)'
;MATLLVVEDDRPTHALFVALVNRCGCEASSAFDGRAALRKVRGERPDGMILDLLLPEMNGVELLEEIDRFAPQLISRTIVITAASDSLFHDCAQMRYVRCLMRKPFNIEELESDLMLMLDGRPAEQKVRAGGPMRLKIS
;
A
#
# COMPACT_ATOMS: atom_id res chain seq x y z
N MET A 1 2.93 15.49 -11.26
CA MET A 1 3.01 15.09 -9.84
C MET A 1 2.52 13.64 -9.77
N ALA A 2 3.21 12.75 -9.05
CA ALA A 2 2.81 11.34 -9.01
C ALA A 2 1.56 11.17 -8.13
N THR A 3 0.64 10.30 -8.54
CA THR A 3 -0.60 10.02 -7.79
C THR A 3 -0.54 8.62 -7.18
N LEU A 4 -0.72 8.53 -5.87
CA LEU A 4 -0.76 7.27 -5.13
C LEU A 4 -2.18 6.95 -4.67
N LEU A 5 -2.64 5.73 -4.96
CA LEU A 5 -3.91 5.24 -4.45
C LEU A 5 -3.73 4.72 -3.02
N VAL A 6 -4.49 5.26 -2.07
CA VAL A 6 -4.54 4.80 -0.68
C VAL A 6 -5.84 4.00 -0.50
N VAL A 7 -5.71 2.70 -0.21
CA VAL A 7 -6.82 1.78 0.01
C VAL A 7 -6.83 1.34 1.47
N GLU A 8 -7.69 1.96 2.27
CA GLU A 8 -7.77 1.79 3.72
C GLU A 8 -9.16 2.22 4.20
N ASP A 9 -9.89 1.35 4.90
CA ASP A 9 -11.25 1.63 5.38
C ASP A 9 -11.27 2.35 6.73
N ASP A 10 -10.24 2.16 7.57
CA ASP A 10 -10.08 2.88 8.82
C ASP A 10 -9.71 4.36 8.58
N ARG A 11 -10.65 5.27 8.85
CA ARG A 11 -10.50 6.71 8.55
C ARG A 11 -9.26 7.36 9.19
N PRO A 12 -8.93 7.11 10.47
CA PRO A 12 -7.70 7.62 11.08
C PRO A 12 -6.43 7.12 10.37
N THR A 13 -6.33 5.82 10.09
CA THR A 13 -5.16 5.25 9.42
C THR A 13 -5.04 5.76 7.98
N HIS A 14 -6.16 5.86 7.27
CA HIS A 14 -6.22 6.44 5.94
C HIS A 14 -5.72 7.89 5.94
N ALA A 15 -6.17 8.72 6.90
CA ALA A 15 -5.72 10.11 7.01
C ALA A 15 -4.21 10.22 7.27
N LEU A 16 -3.64 9.31 8.08
CA LEU A 16 -2.19 9.22 8.28
C LEU A 16 -1.47 8.90 6.96
N PHE A 17 -1.93 7.90 6.20
CA PHE A 17 -1.33 7.55 4.91
C PHE A 17 -1.40 8.71 3.91
N VAL A 18 -2.54 9.38 3.79
CA VAL A 18 -2.68 10.57 2.95
C VAL A 18 -1.68 11.66 3.35
N ALA A 19 -1.53 11.93 4.65
CA ALA A 19 -0.58 12.92 5.13
C ALA A 19 0.88 12.56 4.77
N LEU A 20 1.25 11.28 4.89
CA LEU A 20 2.59 10.81 4.52
C LEU A 20 2.84 10.86 3.01
N VAL A 21 1.87 10.45 2.20
CA VAL A 21 1.91 10.55 0.73
C VAL A 21 2.13 12.00 0.29
N ASN A 22 1.35 12.93 0.84
CA ASN A 22 1.47 14.36 0.54
C ASN A 22 2.82 14.92 1.00
N ARG A 23 3.33 14.49 2.18
CA ARG A 23 4.64 14.89 2.69
C ARG A 23 5.79 14.44 1.79
N CYS A 24 5.64 13.31 1.10
CA CYS A 24 6.60 12.83 0.09
C CYS A 24 6.47 13.55 -1.28
N GLY A 25 5.58 14.54 -1.43
CA GLY A 25 5.42 15.29 -2.68
C GLY A 25 4.52 14.63 -3.72
N CYS A 26 3.71 13.65 -3.31
CA CYS A 26 2.72 12.98 -4.16
C CYS A 26 1.31 13.51 -3.88
N GLU A 27 0.40 13.24 -4.81
CA GLU A 27 -1.04 13.38 -4.60
C GLU A 27 -1.63 12.05 -4.12
N ALA A 28 -2.53 12.10 -3.14
CA ALA A 28 -3.25 10.92 -2.66
C ALA A 28 -4.64 10.82 -3.31
N SER A 29 -4.92 9.69 -3.97
CA SER A 29 -6.27 9.28 -4.35
C SER A 29 -6.79 8.25 -3.35
N SER A 30 -8.03 8.39 -2.87
CA SER A 30 -8.56 7.58 -1.77
C SER A 30 -9.55 6.51 -2.22
N ALA A 31 -9.44 5.31 -1.68
CA ALA A 31 -10.45 4.25 -1.73
C ALA A 31 -10.65 3.65 -0.33
N PHE A 32 -11.90 3.33 0.02
CA PHE A 32 -12.26 2.79 1.34
C PHE A 32 -12.77 1.35 1.25
N ASP A 33 -12.73 0.75 0.05
CA ASP A 33 -13.13 -0.61 -0.22
C ASP A 33 -12.46 -1.11 -1.50
N GLY A 34 -12.47 -2.44 -1.69
CA GLY A 34 -11.84 -3.07 -2.83
C GLY A 34 -12.46 -2.72 -4.19
N ARG A 35 -13.78 -2.51 -4.26
CA ARG A 35 -14.48 -2.18 -5.51
C ARG A 35 -14.15 -0.76 -5.96
N ALA A 36 -14.06 0.18 -5.03
CA ALA A 36 -13.62 1.55 -5.26
C ALA A 36 -12.17 1.58 -5.73
N ALA A 37 -11.29 0.78 -5.11
CA ALA A 37 -9.91 0.63 -5.53
C ALA A 37 -9.83 0.14 -6.99
N LEU A 38 -10.53 -0.93 -7.36
CA LEU A 38 -10.56 -1.45 -8.74
C LEU A 38 -11.02 -0.41 -9.77
N ARG A 39 -12.09 0.35 -9.45
CA ARG A 39 -12.58 1.43 -10.33
C ARG A 39 -11.50 2.50 -10.54
N LYS A 40 -10.83 2.90 -9.46
CA LYS A 40 -9.76 3.92 -9.50
C LYS A 40 -8.53 3.44 -10.25
N VAL A 41 -8.09 2.20 -10.05
CA VAL A 41 -6.96 1.65 -10.82
C VAL A 41 -7.25 1.66 -12.32
N ARG A 42 -8.49 1.31 -12.74
CA ARG A 42 -8.89 1.31 -14.15
C ARG A 42 -9.02 2.72 -14.74
N GLY A 43 -9.61 3.65 -14.00
CA GLY A 43 -9.94 4.99 -14.49
C GLY A 43 -8.82 6.03 -14.33
N GLU A 44 -8.12 5.99 -13.20
CA GLU A 44 -7.14 7.02 -12.79
C GLU A 44 -5.70 6.59 -13.06
N ARG A 45 -5.43 5.28 -13.17
CA ARG A 45 -4.10 4.70 -13.42
C ARG A 45 -3.02 5.27 -12.48
N PRO A 46 -3.15 5.03 -11.16
CA PRO A 46 -2.22 5.59 -10.18
C PRO A 46 -0.79 5.08 -10.41
N ASP A 47 0.19 5.89 -10.01
CA ASP A 47 1.62 5.60 -10.13
C ASP A 47 2.11 4.57 -9.11
N GLY A 48 1.36 4.38 -8.03
CA GLY A 48 1.62 3.41 -6.97
C GLY A 48 0.41 3.28 -6.03
N MET A 49 0.49 2.34 -5.10
CA MET A 49 -0.62 2.03 -4.18
C MET A 49 -0.14 1.74 -2.77
N ILE A 50 -0.87 2.24 -1.77
CA ILE A 50 -0.83 1.77 -0.38
C ILE A 50 -2.10 0.96 -0.15
N LEU A 51 -1.98 -0.24 0.40
CA LEU A 51 -3.10 -1.17 0.58
C LEU A 51 -3.10 -1.78 1.99
N ASP A 52 -4.23 -1.71 2.70
CA ASP A 52 -4.54 -2.69 3.75
C ASP A 52 -5.19 -3.94 3.15
N LEU A 53 -4.82 -5.12 3.66
CA LEU A 53 -5.46 -6.39 3.27
C LEU A 53 -6.81 -6.61 3.95
N LEU A 54 -7.04 -5.97 5.10
CA LEU A 54 -8.29 -6.03 5.82
C LEU A 54 -9.24 -4.98 5.27
N LEU A 55 -9.97 -5.31 4.20
CA LEU A 55 -10.99 -4.45 3.63
C LEU A 55 -12.39 -5.03 3.85
N PRO A 56 -13.43 -4.19 3.89
CA PRO A 56 -14.81 -4.65 3.88
C PRO A 56 -15.13 -5.34 2.55
N GLU A 57 -15.94 -6.40 2.62
CA GLU A 57 -16.54 -7.14 1.48
C GLU A 57 -15.58 -7.88 0.54
N MET A 58 -14.28 -7.61 0.56
CA MET A 58 -13.30 -8.22 -0.35
C MET A 58 -11.95 -8.42 0.34
N ASN A 59 -11.33 -9.57 0.11
CA ASN A 59 -10.00 -9.83 0.63
C ASN A 59 -8.95 -9.00 -0.15
N GLY A 60 -8.05 -8.28 0.52
CA GLY A 60 -7.02 -7.50 -0.17
C GLY A 60 -6.04 -8.33 -1.01
N VAL A 61 -5.89 -9.64 -0.74
CA VAL A 61 -5.13 -10.54 -1.64
C VAL A 61 -5.88 -10.76 -2.94
N GLU A 62 -7.20 -10.97 -2.90
CA GLU A 62 -8.04 -11.08 -4.11
C GLU A 62 -8.00 -9.77 -4.92
N LEU A 63 -7.98 -8.61 -4.25
CA LEU A 63 -7.78 -7.31 -4.90
C LEU A 63 -6.46 -7.26 -5.68
N LEU A 64 -5.37 -7.69 -5.05
CA LEU A 64 -4.06 -7.72 -5.69
C LEU A 64 -4.04 -8.67 -6.89
N GLU A 65 -4.63 -9.86 -6.76
CA GLU A 65 -4.76 -10.82 -7.87
C GLU A 65 -5.59 -10.26 -9.03
N GLU A 66 -6.69 -9.55 -8.75
CA GLU A 66 -7.48 -8.92 -9.79
C GLU A 66 -6.71 -7.81 -10.50
N ILE A 67 -6.02 -6.94 -9.74
CA ILE A 67 -5.19 -5.86 -10.30
C ILE A 67 -4.05 -6.44 -11.13
N ASP A 68 -3.39 -7.51 -10.69
CA ASP A 68 -2.27 -8.13 -11.40
C ASP A 68 -2.64 -8.58 -12.81
N ARG A 69 -3.88 -9.03 -13.02
CA ARG A 69 -4.37 -9.46 -14.34
C ARG A 69 -4.43 -8.33 -15.39
N PHE A 70 -4.59 -7.08 -14.98
CA PHE A 70 -4.77 -5.95 -15.92
C PHE A 70 -3.82 -4.76 -15.71
N ALA A 71 -3.12 -4.71 -14.58
CA ALA A 71 -2.15 -3.68 -14.23
C ALA A 71 -0.99 -4.27 -13.38
N PRO A 72 -0.27 -5.30 -13.87
CA PRO A 72 0.81 -5.96 -13.11
C PRO A 72 1.94 -5.00 -12.71
N GLN A 73 2.16 -3.93 -13.50
CA GLN A 73 3.12 -2.89 -13.17
C GLN A 73 2.78 -2.15 -11.87
N LEU A 74 1.50 -2.05 -11.51
CA LEU A 74 1.08 -1.41 -10.26
C LEU A 74 1.41 -2.28 -9.05
N ILE A 75 1.41 -3.61 -9.20
CA ILE A 75 1.74 -4.54 -8.10
C ILE A 75 3.18 -4.31 -7.62
N SER A 76 4.13 -4.16 -8.56
CA SER A 76 5.52 -3.77 -8.30
C SER A 76 5.72 -2.37 -7.69
N ARG A 77 4.63 -1.61 -7.59
CA ARG A 77 4.56 -0.29 -6.95
C ARG A 77 3.49 -0.25 -5.86
N THR A 78 3.23 -1.40 -5.23
CA THR A 78 2.29 -1.52 -4.12
C THR A 78 3.02 -1.76 -2.80
N ILE A 79 2.74 -0.92 -1.81
CA ILE A 79 3.14 -1.10 -0.42
C ILE A 79 1.91 -1.61 0.35
N VAL A 80 1.99 -2.83 0.88
CA VAL A 80 0.95 -3.41 1.73
C VAL A 80 1.27 -3.13 3.18
N ILE A 81 0.31 -2.58 3.93
CA ILE A 81 0.44 -2.25 5.35
C ILE A 81 -0.79 -2.78 6.06
N THR A 82 -0.64 -3.83 6.86
CA THR A 82 -1.81 -4.56 7.36
C THR A 82 -1.67 -5.06 8.78
N ALA A 83 -2.80 -5.13 9.49
CA ALA A 83 -2.94 -5.84 10.76
C ALA A 83 -3.48 -7.27 10.58
N ALA A 84 -3.53 -7.79 9.35
CA ALA A 84 -4.09 -9.10 9.04
C ALA A 84 -3.45 -10.27 9.83
N SER A 85 -4.18 -11.39 9.84
CA SER A 85 -3.71 -12.65 10.41
C SER A 85 -2.43 -13.13 9.72
N ASP A 86 -1.69 -14.01 10.40
CA ASP A 86 -0.43 -14.54 9.87
C ASP A 86 -0.64 -15.32 8.56
N SER A 87 -1.79 -16.00 8.40
CA SER A 87 -2.13 -16.69 7.15
C SER A 87 -2.23 -15.70 6.00
N LEU A 88 -3.03 -14.64 6.15
CA LEU A 88 -3.25 -13.70 5.06
C LEU A 88 -1.99 -12.89 4.74
N PHE A 89 -1.21 -12.55 5.77
CA PHE A 89 0.09 -11.93 5.61
C PHE A 89 1.05 -12.86 4.84
N HIS A 90 1.06 -14.15 5.17
CA HIS A 90 1.88 -15.15 4.48
C HIS A 90 1.47 -15.31 3.01
N ASP A 91 0.16 -15.38 2.71
CA ASP A 91 -0.37 -15.48 1.35
C ASP A 91 0.09 -14.29 0.50
N CYS A 92 -0.03 -13.07 1.05
CA CYS A 92 0.48 -11.87 0.40
C CYS A 92 2.01 -11.87 0.23
N ALA A 93 2.76 -12.43 1.18
CA ALA A 93 4.21 -12.52 1.09
C ALA A 93 4.69 -13.48 -0.02
N GLN A 94 3.88 -14.47 -0.40
CA GLN A 94 4.18 -15.36 -1.53
C GLN A 94 3.96 -14.65 -2.89
N MET A 95 3.26 -13.52 -2.92
CA MET A 95 3.06 -12.71 -4.12
C MET A 95 4.36 -11.94 -4.42
N ARG A 96 5.21 -12.51 -5.30
CA ARG A 96 6.56 -12.02 -5.63
C ARG A 96 6.66 -10.57 -6.11
N TYR A 97 5.56 -9.95 -6.49
CA TYR A 97 5.56 -8.64 -7.15
C TYR A 97 5.22 -7.49 -6.22
N VAL A 98 4.74 -7.72 -5.00
CA VAL A 98 4.44 -6.61 -4.09
C VAL A 98 5.75 -5.94 -3.66
N ARG A 99 5.87 -4.62 -3.82
CA ARG A 99 7.09 -3.88 -3.51
C ARG A 99 7.53 -4.03 -2.07
N CYS A 100 6.59 -3.84 -1.15
CA CYS A 100 6.86 -3.93 0.26
C CYS A 100 5.62 -4.42 1.00
N LEU A 101 5.83 -5.27 2.00
CA LEU A 101 4.81 -5.78 2.89
C LEU A 101 5.23 -5.47 4.33
N MET A 102 4.39 -4.72 5.06
CA MET A 102 4.63 -4.26 6.42
C MET A 102 3.47 -4.67 7.33
N ARG A 103 3.75 -5.12 8.55
CA ARG A 103 2.71 -5.26 9.58
C ARG A 103 2.49 -3.96 10.34
N LYS A 104 1.25 -3.72 10.74
CA LYS A 104 0.89 -2.76 11.78
C LYS A 104 1.21 -3.37 13.17
N PRO A 105 1.71 -2.59 14.15
CA PRO A 105 2.25 -1.24 14.01
C PRO A 105 3.54 -1.21 13.17
N PHE A 106 3.79 -0.09 12.50
CA PHE A 106 4.93 0.12 11.60
C PHE A 106 5.69 1.40 11.95
N ASN A 107 6.92 1.51 11.44
CA ASN A 107 7.75 2.69 11.57
C ASN A 107 7.47 3.68 10.41
N ILE A 108 7.26 4.96 10.73
CA ILE A 108 6.94 5.99 9.74
C ILE A 108 8.13 6.28 8.84
N GLU A 109 9.34 6.37 9.39
CA GLU A 109 10.53 6.66 8.62
C GLU A 109 10.82 5.55 7.57
N GLU A 110 10.51 4.29 7.90
CA GLU A 110 10.58 3.18 6.97
C GLU A 110 9.56 3.30 5.84
N LEU A 111 8.31 3.64 6.17
CA LEU A 111 7.26 3.86 5.17
C LEU A 111 7.62 5.00 4.22
N GLU A 112 8.07 6.13 4.74
CA GLU A 112 8.51 7.26 3.91
C GLU A 112 9.67 6.89 2.99
N SER A 113 10.64 6.14 3.53
CA SER A 113 11.75 5.65 2.72
C SER A 113 11.24 4.77 1.57
N ASP A 114 10.32 3.84 1.84
CA ASP A 114 9.79 2.95 0.80
C ASP A 114 8.87 3.69 -0.20
N LEU A 115 8.15 4.75 0.23
CA LEU A 115 7.38 5.66 -0.63
C LEU A 115 8.29 6.46 -1.58
N MET A 116 9.37 7.05 -1.07
CA MET A 116 10.35 7.76 -1.91
C MET A 116 10.98 6.82 -2.93
N LEU A 117 11.41 5.62 -2.49
CA LEU A 117 12.02 4.65 -3.39
C LEU A 117 11.06 4.10 -4.45
N MET A 118 9.74 4.10 -4.20
CA MET A 118 8.73 3.65 -5.16
C MET A 118 8.67 4.52 -6.41
N LEU A 119 8.95 5.81 -6.25
CA LEU A 119 8.86 6.81 -7.31
C LEU A 119 10.15 6.91 -8.14
N ASP A 120 11.27 6.45 -7.59
CA ASP A 120 12.58 6.44 -8.25
C ASP A 120 12.69 5.44 -9.43
N GLY A 121 11.63 4.68 -9.74
CA GLY A 121 11.57 3.79 -10.91
C GLY A 121 12.51 2.59 -10.88
N ARG A 122 13.27 2.40 -9.78
CA ARG A 122 14.16 1.25 -9.61
C ARG A 122 13.33 -0.03 -9.44
N PRO A 123 13.71 -1.14 -10.11
CA PRO A 123 13.10 -2.43 -9.84
C PRO A 123 13.27 -2.75 -8.35
N ALA A 124 12.15 -2.94 -7.66
CA ALA A 124 12.17 -3.28 -6.25
C ALA A 124 12.35 -4.78 -6.08
N GLU A 125 13.29 -5.18 -5.24
CA GLU A 125 13.17 -6.45 -4.53
C GLU A 125 12.06 -6.30 -3.48
N GLN A 126 11.17 -7.29 -3.40
CA GLN A 126 10.12 -7.32 -2.38
C GLN A 126 10.76 -7.28 -0.98
N LYS A 127 10.38 -6.27 -0.19
CA LYS A 127 10.77 -6.18 1.22
C LYS A 127 9.64 -6.64 2.13
N VAL A 128 9.90 -7.61 3.00
CA VAL A 128 8.95 -8.05 4.04
C VAL A 128 9.44 -7.55 5.39
N ARG A 129 8.63 -6.75 6.08
CA ARG A 129 8.93 -6.19 7.40
C ARG A 129 7.94 -6.74 8.43
N ALA A 130 8.49 -7.44 9.42
CA ALA A 130 7.73 -7.80 10.62
C ALA A 130 7.34 -6.51 11.38
N GLY A 131 6.24 -6.57 12.13
CA GLY A 131 5.73 -5.40 12.87
C GLY A 131 6.76 -4.83 13.83
N GLY A 132 6.70 -3.52 14.06
CA GLY A 132 7.64 -2.78 14.89
C GLY A 132 6.97 -1.66 15.69
N PRO A 133 7.62 -1.11 16.71
CA PRO A 133 7.03 -0.03 17.50
C PRO A 133 6.73 1.20 16.62
N MET A 134 5.51 1.74 16.72
CA MET A 134 5.18 3.01 16.08
C MET A 134 6.02 4.12 16.73
N ARG A 135 6.91 4.74 15.96
CA ARG A 135 7.73 5.87 16.41
C ARG A 135 7.36 7.09 15.57
N LEU A 136 6.71 8.08 16.18
CA LEU A 136 6.69 9.45 15.66
C LEU A 136 7.82 10.22 16.35
N LYS A 137 8.86 10.61 15.61
CA LYS A 137 9.74 11.67 16.09
C LYS A 137 9.02 13.00 15.91
N ILE A 138 8.46 13.53 17.00
CA ILE A 138 8.03 14.92 17.05
C ILE A 138 9.33 15.74 17.14
N SER A 139 9.71 16.39 16.04
CA SER A 139 10.82 17.35 15.98
C SER A 139 10.26 18.77 15.96
#